data_AF-A0A940TZV2-F1
#
_entry.id   AF-A0A940TZV2-F1
#
_cell.length_a   1.000
_cell.length_b   1.000
_cell.length_c   1.000
_cell.angle_alpha   90.00
_cell.angle_beta   90.00
_cell.angle_gamma   90.00
#
_symmetry.space_group_name_H-M   'P 1'
#
loop_
_entity.id
_entity.type
_entity.pdbx_description
1 polymer ?
#
loop_
_entity_poly.entity_id
_entity_poly.type
_entity_poly.pdbx_seq_one_letter_code
_entity_poly.pdbx_strand_id
1 'polypeptide(L)'
;MLNITATQEWKTAYPGAQIGILEIAGVDNTLKSELLEAEKRAVEARLRERYNGYSRSNFLALPVMAAYERYYKRFDKTYHVLLQLESIVLKGKNLPEVSPLVGANFTAELDTLVLTASHDAACLQPPLLIDVSRVGDMFTRMNGAPKQLSPGDMVMRDSQGVICTIIYGQDNLSPIS
;
A
#
# COMPACT_ATOMS: atom_id res chain seq x y z
N MET A 1 -11.43 -16.31 -6.83
CA MET A 1 -10.59 -15.98 -5.67
C MET A 1 -9.22 -16.60 -5.84
N LEU A 2 -8.22 -15.75 -6.08
CA LEU A 2 -6.81 -16.13 -6.15
C LEU A 2 -6.37 -16.74 -4.81
N ASN A 3 -5.62 -17.85 -4.87
CA ASN A 3 -5.06 -18.47 -3.68
C ASN A 3 -3.71 -17.83 -3.35
N ILE A 4 -3.60 -17.21 -2.18
CA ILE A 4 -2.37 -16.58 -1.69
C ILE A 4 -1.93 -17.31 -0.43
N THR A 5 -0.67 -17.70 -0.38
CA THR A 5 -0.11 -18.41 0.78
C THR A 5 1.13 -17.72 1.30
N ALA A 6 1.38 -17.80 2.61
CA ALA A 6 2.56 -17.21 3.23
C ALA A 6 3.65 -18.28 3.45
N THR A 7 4.89 -17.96 3.08
CA THR A 7 6.03 -18.86 3.27
C THR A 7 6.37 -19.03 4.74
N GLN A 8 7.04 -20.14 5.09
CA GLN A 8 7.51 -20.36 6.45
C GLN A 8 8.58 -19.33 6.85
N GLU A 9 9.40 -18.89 5.90
CA GLU A 9 10.40 -17.84 6.09
C GLU A 9 9.74 -16.52 6.50
N TRP A 10 8.67 -16.11 5.82
CA TRP A 10 7.90 -14.91 6.18
C TRP A 10 7.30 -15.02 7.59
N LYS A 11 6.66 -16.14 7.91
CA LYS A 11 6.09 -16.37 9.26
C LYS A 11 7.15 -16.31 10.36
N THR A 12 8.38 -16.73 10.06
CA THR A 12 9.50 -16.74 11.00
C THR A 12 10.12 -15.35 11.14
N ALA A 13 10.31 -14.64 10.03
CA ALA A 13 10.89 -13.29 10.01
C ALA A 13 9.93 -12.24 10.59
N TYR A 14 8.62 -12.44 10.45
CA TYR A 14 7.57 -11.52 10.87
C TYR A 14 6.48 -12.20 11.71
N PRO A 15 6.79 -12.60 12.95
CA PRO A 15 5.83 -13.25 13.82
C PRO A 15 4.62 -12.34 14.08
N GLY A 16 3.42 -12.86 13.83
CA GLY A 16 2.17 -12.12 14.04
C GLY A 16 1.80 -11.15 12.92
N ALA A 17 2.60 -11.05 11.85
CA ALA A 17 2.16 -10.33 10.66
C ALA A 17 0.93 -11.02 10.03
N GLN A 18 0.04 -10.20 9.47
CA GLN A 18 -1.18 -10.63 8.81
C GLN A 18 -1.31 -9.94 7.46
N ILE A 19 -2.00 -10.60 6.55
CA ILE A 19 -2.39 -10.04 5.26
C ILE A 19 -3.92 -10.09 5.16
N GLY A 20 -4.50 -9.01 4.68
CA GLY A 20 -5.90 -8.96 4.25
C GLY A 20 -5.95 -9.03 2.73
N ILE A 21 -6.92 -9.76 2.19
CA ILE A 21 -7.09 -9.90 0.74
C ILE A 21 -8.54 -9.57 0.41
N LEU A 22 -8.72 -8.71 -0.58
CA LEU A 22 -10.01 -8.37 -1.16
C LEU A 22 -9.90 -8.49 -2.68
N GLU A 23 -10.69 -9.38 -3.28
CA GLU A 23 -10.82 -9.51 -4.73
C GLU A 23 -12.15 -8.89 -5.15
N ILE A 24 -12.10 -7.94 -6.08
CA ILE A 24 -13.26 -7.23 -6.60
C ILE A 24 -13.36 -7.50 -8.09
N ALA A 25 -14.56 -7.76 -8.59
CA ALA A 25 -14.84 -8.01 -10.00
C ALA A 25 -15.97 -7.12 -10.51
N GLY A 26 -16.03 -6.92 -11.83
CA GLY A 26 -17.09 -6.14 -12.48
C GLY A 26 -17.01 -4.63 -12.23
N VAL A 27 -15.82 -4.10 -11.93
CA VAL A 27 -15.61 -2.66 -11.76
C VAL A 27 -15.36 -2.01 -13.10
N ASP A 28 -16.14 -0.98 -13.42
CA ASP A 28 -15.81 -0.05 -14.51
C ASP A 28 -14.88 1.04 -13.97
N ASN A 29 -13.59 0.93 -14.30
CA ASN A 29 -12.56 1.89 -13.86
C ASN A 29 -12.42 3.11 -14.80
N THR A 30 -13.30 3.25 -15.81
CA THR A 30 -13.23 4.35 -16.78
C THR A 30 -14.17 5.50 -16.43
N LEU A 31 -15.24 5.20 -15.68
CA LEU A 31 -16.27 6.17 -15.34
C LEU A 31 -15.95 6.90 -14.03
N LYS A 32 -16.10 8.23 -14.05
CA LYS A 32 -16.07 9.01 -12.81
C LYS A 32 -17.24 8.59 -11.92
N SER A 33 -16.97 8.43 -10.62
CA SER A 33 -17.98 8.12 -9.62
C SER A 33 -18.14 9.30 -8.67
N GLU A 34 -19.29 9.98 -8.74
CA GLU A 34 -19.61 11.09 -7.84
C GLU A 34 -19.67 10.64 -6.37
N LEU A 35 -20.14 9.41 -6.13
CA LEU A 35 -20.18 8.82 -4.80
C LEU A 35 -18.78 8.59 -4.23
N LEU A 36 -17.83 8.13 -5.05
CA LEU A 36 -16.44 7.98 -4.63
C LEU A 36 -15.79 9.34 -4.35
N GLU A 37 -16.02 10.33 -5.21
CA GLU A 37 -15.51 11.69 -4.97
C GLU A 37 -16.10 12.29 -3.70
N ALA A 38 -17.39 12.09 -3.42
CA ALA A 38 -18.02 12.51 -2.17
C ALA A 38 -17.37 11.81 -0.95
N GLU A 39 -17.12 10.50 -1.02
CA GLU A 39 -16.47 9.77 0.07
C GLU A 39 -15.02 10.24 0.29
N LYS A 40 -14.27 10.54 -0.77
CA LYS A 40 -12.93 11.15 -0.66
C LYS A 40 -12.96 12.45 0.13
N ARG A 41 -13.90 13.35 -0.18
CA ARG A 41 -14.07 14.63 0.55
C ARG A 41 -14.49 14.38 2.00
N ALA A 42 -15.35 13.39 2.24
CA ALA A 42 -15.78 13.02 3.59
C ALA A 42 -14.60 12.48 4.44
N VAL A 43 -13.78 11.59 3.89
CA VAL A 43 -12.55 11.09 4.56
C VAL A 43 -11.60 12.24 4.88
N GLU A 44 -11.32 13.13 3.94
CA GLU A 44 -10.45 14.28 4.19
C GLU A 44 -10.97 15.18 5.31
N ALA A 45 -12.28 15.45 5.34
CA ALA A 45 -12.90 16.22 6.40
C ALA A 45 -12.77 15.51 7.75
N ARG A 46 -13.07 14.21 7.82
CA ARG A 46 -12.91 13.38 9.02
C ARG A 46 -11.47 13.39 9.52
N LEU A 47 -10.48 13.23 8.62
CA LEU A 47 -9.07 13.22 8.99
C LEU A 47 -8.61 14.57 9.54
N ARG A 48 -9.02 15.69 8.90
CA ARG A 48 -8.69 17.04 9.36
C ARG A 48 -9.31 17.34 10.72
N GLU A 49 -10.56 16.96 10.93
CA GLU A 49 -11.23 17.13 12.22
C GLU A 49 -10.57 16.28 13.30
N ARG A 50 -10.41 14.98 13.05
CA ARG A 50 -9.87 14.00 14.01
C ARG A 50 -8.44 14.33 14.45
N TYR A 51 -7.61 14.80 13.52
CA TYR A 51 -6.20 15.06 13.76
C TYR A 51 -5.87 16.55 13.80
N ASN A 52 -6.87 17.41 14.05
CA ASN A 52 -6.65 18.83 14.20
C ASN A 52 -5.61 19.11 15.30
N GLY A 53 -4.61 19.94 15.00
CA GLY A 53 -3.52 20.27 15.93
C GLY A 53 -2.49 19.17 16.14
N TYR A 54 -2.57 18.02 15.45
CA TYR A 54 -1.52 17.01 15.51
C TYR A 54 -0.22 17.54 14.92
N SER A 55 0.88 17.23 15.59
CA SER A 55 2.23 17.29 15.01
C SER A 55 2.64 15.93 14.46
N ARG A 56 3.78 15.88 13.75
CA ARG A 56 4.36 14.61 13.28
C ARG A 56 4.57 13.59 14.40
N SER A 57 5.01 14.02 15.58
CA SER A 57 5.21 13.09 16.71
C SER A 57 3.89 12.52 17.20
N ASN A 58 2.78 13.27 17.11
CA ASN A 58 1.45 12.76 17.44
C ASN A 58 1.00 11.69 16.43
N PHE A 59 1.22 11.89 15.13
CA PHE A 59 0.95 10.86 14.13
C PHE A 59 1.77 9.59 14.37
N LEU A 60 3.06 9.74 14.67
CA LEU A 60 3.94 8.61 14.97
C LEU A 60 3.62 7.90 16.29
N ALA A 61 2.82 8.52 17.16
CA ALA A 61 2.30 7.87 18.36
C ALA A 61 1.08 6.97 18.08
N LEU A 62 0.43 7.11 16.92
CA LEU A 62 -0.67 6.22 16.53
C LEU A 62 -0.13 4.79 16.30
N PRO A 63 -0.77 3.74 16.85
CA PRO A 63 -0.22 2.37 16.81
C PRO A 63 0.13 1.87 15.40
N VAL A 64 -0.76 2.12 14.41
CA VAL A 64 -0.56 1.70 13.01
C VAL A 64 0.63 2.43 12.38
N MET A 65 0.70 3.75 12.55
CA MET A 65 1.81 4.58 12.05
C MET A 65 3.14 4.19 12.69
N ALA A 66 3.15 3.97 14.00
CA ALA A 66 4.33 3.53 14.73
C ALA A 66 4.85 2.18 14.23
N ALA A 67 3.95 1.25 13.88
CA ALA A 67 4.33 -0.06 13.35
C ALA A 67 5.01 0.06 11.98
N TYR A 68 4.41 0.81 11.04
CA TYR A 68 5.02 1.05 9.74
C TYR A 68 6.29 1.88 9.82
N GLU A 69 6.36 2.88 10.71
CA GLU A 69 7.57 3.67 10.86
C GLU A 69 8.76 2.84 11.35
N ARG A 70 8.56 1.98 12.35
CA ARG A 70 9.58 1.03 12.81
C ARG A 70 10.01 0.09 11.68
N TYR A 71 9.05 -0.36 10.87
CA TYR A 71 9.32 -1.22 9.73
C TYR A 71 10.18 -0.50 8.67
N TYR A 72 9.74 0.68 8.22
CA TYR A 72 10.40 1.49 7.18
C TYR A 72 11.80 1.96 7.58
N LYS A 73 12.03 2.24 8.88
CA LYS A 73 13.35 2.59 9.43
C LYS A 73 14.41 1.52 9.19
N ARG A 74 14.04 0.23 9.13
CA ARG A 74 14.97 -0.86 8.81
C ARG A 74 15.57 -0.78 7.41
N PHE A 75 14.97 0.04 6.54
CA PHE A 75 15.34 0.20 5.14
C PHE A 75 15.78 1.64 4.81
N ASP A 76 16.00 2.47 5.84
CA ASP A 76 16.32 3.89 5.71
C ASP A 76 15.28 4.66 4.87
N LYS A 77 14.00 4.32 5.05
CA LYS A 77 12.87 4.97 4.37
C LYS A 77 11.93 5.65 5.35
N THR A 78 11.18 6.60 4.81
CA THR A 78 10.06 7.23 5.50
C THR A 78 8.75 6.60 5.02
N TYR A 79 7.86 6.28 5.96
CA TYR A 79 6.55 5.74 5.63
C TYR A 79 5.74 6.76 4.82
N HIS A 80 5.32 6.41 3.61
CA HIS A 80 4.72 7.37 2.69
C HIS A 80 3.28 7.74 3.05
N VAL A 81 2.53 6.86 3.70
CA VAL A 81 1.17 7.17 4.20
C VAL A 81 1.20 8.24 5.28
N LEU A 82 2.26 8.28 6.10
CA LEU A 82 2.48 9.40 7.02
C LEU A 82 2.58 10.73 6.26
N LEU A 83 3.33 10.77 5.17
CA LEU A 83 3.51 11.99 4.36
C LEU A 83 2.21 12.40 3.65
N GLN A 84 1.40 11.43 3.21
CA GLN A 84 0.09 11.67 2.63
C GLN A 84 -0.89 12.22 3.69
N LEU A 85 -0.94 11.62 4.87
CA LEU A 85 -1.77 12.10 5.99
C LEU A 85 -1.38 13.51 6.42
N GLU A 86 -0.07 13.79 6.58
CA GLU A 86 0.44 15.12 6.89
C GLU A 86 0.04 16.14 5.81
N SER A 87 0.05 15.74 4.54
CA SER A 87 -0.34 16.61 3.45
C SER A 87 -1.83 16.98 3.50
N ILE A 88 -2.70 16.04 3.88
CA ILE A 88 -4.14 16.29 4.00
C ILE A 88 -4.47 17.13 5.24
N VAL A 89 -3.93 16.73 6.39
CA VAL A 89 -4.28 17.32 7.69
C VAL A 89 -3.56 18.64 7.91
N LEU A 90 -2.25 18.71 7.66
CA LEU A 90 -1.43 19.89 8.00
C LEU A 90 -1.34 20.91 6.88
N LYS A 91 -1.44 20.46 5.63
CA LYS A 91 -1.29 21.33 4.44
C LYS A 91 -2.61 21.56 3.71
N GLY A 92 -3.72 21.01 4.21
CA GLY A 92 -5.04 21.16 3.61
C GLY A 92 -5.15 20.59 2.19
N LYS A 93 -4.25 19.69 1.78
CA LYS A 93 -4.33 19.06 0.46
C LYS A 93 -5.49 18.09 0.39
N ASN A 94 -5.92 17.85 -0.83
CA ASN A 94 -6.96 16.90 -1.18
C ASN A 94 -6.32 15.64 -1.78
N LEU A 95 -7.00 14.50 -1.62
CA LEU A 95 -6.80 13.29 -2.40
C LEU A 95 -6.88 13.62 -3.89
N PRO A 96 -5.97 13.07 -4.70
CA PRO A 96 -5.87 13.40 -6.11
C PRO A 96 -7.07 12.90 -6.90
N GLU A 97 -7.34 13.52 -8.04
CA GLU A 97 -8.26 13.02 -9.05
C GLU A 97 -7.51 12.05 -9.97
N VAL A 98 -7.73 10.76 -9.77
CA VAL A 98 -7.11 9.63 -10.47
C VAL A 98 -8.22 8.63 -10.84
N SER A 99 -7.88 7.48 -11.44
CA SER A 99 -8.88 6.47 -11.76
C SER A 99 -9.62 6.00 -10.48
N PRO A 100 -10.90 5.59 -10.60
CA PRO A 100 -11.73 5.19 -9.46
C PRO A 100 -11.06 4.18 -8.52
N LEU A 101 -10.44 3.12 -9.05
CA LEU A 101 -9.79 2.10 -8.24
C LEU A 101 -8.60 2.67 -7.45
N VAL A 102 -7.75 3.48 -8.09
CA VAL A 102 -6.61 4.12 -7.42
C VAL A 102 -7.10 5.12 -6.36
N GLY A 103 -8.15 5.87 -6.66
CA GLY A 103 -8.80 6.79 -5.74
C GLY A 103 -9.35 6.07 -4.52
N ALA A 104 -10.06 4.96 -4.72
CA ALA A 104 -10.59 4.12 -3.64
C ALA A 104 -9.47 3.53 -2.77
N ASN A 105 -8.39 3.03 -3.39
CA ASN A 105 -7.22 2.48 -2.67
C ASN A 105 -6.60 3.52 -1.73
N PHE A 106 -6.30 4.73 -2.23
CA PHE A 106 -5.74 5.80 -1.38
C PHE A 106 -6.70 6.26 -0.29
N THR A 107 -8.00 6.29 -0.59
CA THR A 107 -9.02 6.68 0.38
C THR A 107 -9.06 5.69 1.56
N ALA A 108 -9.10 4.39 1.26
CA ALA A 108 -9.10 3.34 2.28
C ALA A 108 -7.79 3.31 3.09
N GLU A 109 -6.65 3.45 2.41
CA GLU A 109 -5.32 3.51 3.04
C GLU A 109 -5.22 4.66 4.04
N LEU A 110 -5.75 5.84 3.71
CA LEU A 110 -5.70 7.01 4.59
C LEU A 110 -6.75 7.00 5.70
N ASP A 111 -7.93 6.41 5.48
CA ASP A 111 -8.95 6.31 6.52
C ASP A 111 -8.54 5.29 7.60
N THR A 112 -7.89 4.19 7.17
CA THR A 112 -7.44 3.10 8.07
C THR A 112 -6.01 3.24 8.57
N LEU A 113 -5.19 4.04 7.89
CA LEU A 113 -3.73 4.17 8.05
C LEU A 113 -2.94 2.90 7.68
N VAL A 114 -3.62 1.87 7.15
CA VAL A 114 -3.05 0.59 6.76
C VAL A 114 -2.60 0.66 5.31
N LEU A 115 -1.33 0.33 5.07
CA LEU A 115 -0.74 0.32 3.73
C LEU A 115 -1.48 -0.67 2.84
N THR A 116 -1.91 -0.21 1.67
CA THR A 116 -2.68 -1.03 0.71
C THR A 116 -2.05 -0.97 -0.67
N ALA A 117 -1.74 -2.14 -1.23
CA ALA A 117 -1.35 -2.30 -2.63
C ALA A 117 -2.47 -3.01 -3.39
N SER A 118 -2.67 -2.65 -4.65
CA SER A 118 -3.76 -3.18 -5.48
C SER A 118 -3.22 -3.62 -6.84
N HIS A 119 -3.63 -4.80 -7.27
CA HIS A 119 -3.18 -5.41 -8.51
C HIS A 119 -4.38 -5.72 -9.42
N ASP A 120 -4.21 -5.56 -10.73
CA ASP A 120 -5.11 -6.21 -11.68
C ASP A 120 -4.96 -7.73 -11.54
N ALA A 121 -5.99 -8.36 -10.97
CA ALA A 121 -6.00 -9.78 -10.68
C ALA A 121 -5.82 -10.65 -11.95
N ALA A 122 -6.23 -10.17 -13.12
CA ALA A 122 -6.07 -10.89 -14.38
C ALA A 122 -4.61 -10.92 -14.87
N CYS A 123 -3.77 -10.00 -14.39
CA CYS A 123 -2.35 -9.95 -14.74
C CYS A 123 -1.46 -10.81 -13.83
N LEU A 124 -1.99 -11.27 -12.69
CA LEU A 124 -1.23 -12.04 -11.70
C LEU A 124 -1.02 -13.49 -12.15
N GLN A 125 0.19 -14.03 -11.96
CA GLN A 125 0.54 -15.39 -12.36
C GLN A 125 0.75 -16.32 -11.15
N PRO A 126 -0.19 -17.23 -10.82
CA PRO A 126 -0.04 -18.13 -9.68
C PRO A 126 1.19 -19.06 -9.79
N PRO A 127 1.77 -19.51 -8.67
CA PRO A 127 1.30 -19.33 -7.30
C PRO A 127 1.62 -17.95 -6.73
N LEU A 128 0.68 -17.39 -5.96
CA LEU A 128 0.89 -16.14 -5.24
C LEU A 128 1.39 -16.40 -3.82
N LEU A 129 2.54 -15.84 -3.49
CA LEU A 129 3.23 -16.07 -2.23
C LEU A 129 3.49 -14.75 -1.50
N ILE A 130 3.19 -14.71 -0.21
CA ILE A 130 3.75 -13.69 0.68
C ILE A 130 5.04 -14.24 1.27
N ASP A 131 6.11 -13.50 1.07
CA ASP A 131 7.46 -13.96 1.31
C ASP A 131 8.36 -12.82 1.81
N VAL A 132 9.65 -13.10 1.97
CA VAL A 132 10.68 -12.11 2.34
C VAL A 132 11.64 -11.92 1.17
N SER A 133 12.10 -10.70 0.94
CA SER A 133 13.14 -10.41 -0.05
C SER A 133 14.50 -10.93 0.40
N ARG A 134 15.33 -11.31 -0.57
CA ARG A 134 16.65 -11.93 -0.40
C ARG A 134 17.69 -11.15 -1.19
N VAL A 135 18.96 -11.41 -0.87
CA VAL A 135 20.07 -10.84 -1.65
C VAL A 135 19.95 -11.32 -3.10
N GLY A 136 19.99 -10.38 -4.04
CA GLY A 136 19.85 -10.66 -5.46
C GLY A 136 18.44 -10.56 -6.01
N ASP A 137 17.41 -10.39 -5.16
CA ASP A 137 16.06 -10.11 -5.66
C ASP A 137 16.02 -8.80 -6.46
N MET A 138 15.37 -8.87 -7.61
CA MET A 138 15.12 -7.74 -8.50
C MET A 138 13.63 -7.47 -8.56
N PHE A 139 13.29 -6.18 -8.65
CA PHE A 139 11.93 -5.68 -8.71
C PHE A 139 11.82 -4.61 -9.78
N THR A 140 10.78 -4.66 -10.60
CA THR A 140 10.50 -3.62 -11.59
C THR A 140 9.49 -2.66 -11.02
N ARG A 141 9.91 -1.43 -10.75
CA ARG A 141 9.01 -0.41 -10.19
C ARG A 141 7.95 0.01 -11.21
N MET A 142 6.87 0.63 -10.74
CA MET A 142 5.82 1.25 -11.58
C MET A 142 6.33 2.05 -12.79
N ASN A 143 7.49 2.72 -12.69
CA ASN A 143 8.07 3.47 -13.80
C ASN A 143 8.92 2.64 -14.78
N GLY A 144 8.86 1.31 -14.69
CA GLY A 144 9.63 0.36 -15.51
C GLY A 144 11.10 0.21 -15.11
N ALA A 145 11.60 0.98 -14.13
CA ALA A 145 13.01 0.93 -13.77
C ALA A 145 13.30 -0.25 -12.82
N PRO A 146 14.29 -1.10 -13.13
CA PRO A 146 14.68 -2.20 -12.26
C PRO A 146 15.25 -1.66 -10.95
N LYS A 147 15.07 -2.43 -9.88
CA LYS A 147 15.49 -2.10 -8.53
C LYS A 147 15.93 -3.38 -7.83
N GLN A 148 17.19 -3.41 -7.38
CA GLN A 148 17.62 -4.44 -6.45
C GLN A 148 16.97 -4.19 -5.09
N LEU A 149 16.39 -5.23 -4.50
CA LEU A 149 15.75 -5.17 -3.20
C LEU A 149 16.78 -5.34 -2.08
N SER A 150 16.58 -4.58 -1.01
CA SER A 150 17.25 -4.88 0.27
C SER A 150 16.64 -6.17 0.83
N PRO A 151 17.45 -7.11 1.34
CA PRO A 151 16.93 -8.32 1.95
C PRO A 151 16.10 -8.00 3.20
N GLY A 152 15.09 -8.82 3.46
CA GLY A 152 14.23 -8.68 4.63
C GLY A 152 12.93 -7.93 4.37
N ASP A 153 12.68 -7.32 3.21
CA ASP A 153 11.38 -6.70 2.93
C ASP A 153 10.29 -7.77 2.78
N MET A 154 9.10 -7.53 3.33
CA MET A 154 7.91 -8.33 3.06
C MET A 154 7.49 -8.04 1.62
N VAL A 155 7.34 -9.12 0.86
CA VAL A 155 7.06 -9.07 -0.57
C VAL A 155 5.90 -9.98 -0.92
N MET A 156 5.21 -9.64 -2.00
CA MET A 156 4.35 -10.57 -2.72
C MET A 156 5.09 -11.04 -3.96
N ARG A 157 5.04 -12.35 -4.20
CA ARG A 157 5.62 -13.00 -5.36
C ARG A 157 4.54 -13.71 -6.16
N ASP A 158 4.78 -13.79 -7.45
CA ASP A 158 4.04 -14.63 -8.39
C ASP A 158 5.03 -15.64 -9.02
N SER A 159 4.62 -16.38 -10.05
CA SER A 159 5.51 -17.34 -10.72
C SER A 159 6.69 -16.69 -11.47
N GLN A 160 6.63 -15.38 -11.74
CA GLN A 160 7.65 -14.64 -12.49
C GLN A 160 8.64 -13.91 -11.57
N GLY A 161 8.24 -13.56 -10.34
CA GLY A 161 9.15 -12.94 -9.39
C GLY A 161 8.45 -12.10 -8.33
N VAL A 162 9.12 -11.05 -7.86
CA VAL A 162 8.54 -10.10 -6.90
C VAL A 162 7.65 -9.12 -7.65
N ILE A 163 6.39 -9.03 -7.24
CA ILE A 163 5.36 -8.17 -7.86
C ILE A 163 4.89 -7.04 -6.94
N CYS A 164 5.16 -7.13 -5.64
CA CYS A 164 4.90 -6.05 -4.69
C CYS A 164 5.88 -6.11 -3.52
N THR A 165 6.24 -4.95 -2.97
CA THR A 165 7.01 -4.84 -1.73
C THR A 165 6.40 -3.78 -0.83
N ILE A 166 6.60 -3.91 0.49
CA ILE A 166 6.12 -2.89 1.44
C ILE A 166 6.84 -1.56 1.20
N ILE A 167 8.13 -1.59 0.83
CA ILE A 167 8.94 -0.37 0.70
C ILE A 167 8.75 0.34 -0.64
N TYR A 168 8.54 -0.39 -1.73
CA TYR A 168 8.48 0.18 -3.09
C TYR A 168 7.10 0.08 -3.74
N GLY A 169 6.13 -0.54 -3.07
CA GLY A 169 4.77 -0.72 -3.58
C GLY A 169 4.70 -1.81 -4.66
N GLN A 170 3.70 -1.68 -5.52
CA GLN A 170 3.41 -2.62 -6.61
C GLN A 170 4.34 -2.44 -7.83
N ASP A 171 4.44 -3.50 -8.64
CA ASP A 171 5.15 -3.49 -9.92
C ASP A 171 4.38 -2.79 -11.03
N ASN A 172 5.02 -2.67 -12.20
CA ASN A 172 4.41 -2.08 -13.39
C ASN A 172 3.60 -3.06 -14.25
N LEU A 173 3.49 -4.34 -13.86
CA LEU A 173 2.89 -5.38 -14.70
C LEU A 173 1.42 -5.62 -14.40
N SER A 174 0.96 -5.22 -13.22
CA SER A 174 -0.42 -5.41 -12.77
C SER A 174 -1.08 -4.13 -12.25
N PRO A 175 -0.93 -2.95 -12.92
CA PRO A 175 -1.50 -1.71 -12.41
C PRO A 175 -3.02 -1.70 -12.51
N ILE A 176 -3.67 -1.09 -11.52
CA ILE A 176 -5.12 -0.82 -11.48
C ILE A 176 -5.51 0.58 -12.01
N SER A 177 -4.56 1.26 -12.65
CA SER A 177 -4.72 2.65 -13.10
C SER A 177 -5.55 2.75 -14.36
#